data_AF-A0A8J6VWF4-F1
#
_entry.id   AF-A0A8J6VWF4-F1
#
_cell.length_a   1.000
_cell.length_b   1.000
_cell.length_c   1.000
_cell.angle_alpha   90.00
_cell.angle_beta   90.00
_cell.angle_gamma   90.00
#
_symmetry.space_group_name_H-M   'P 1'
#
loop_
_entity.id
_entity.type
_entity.pdbx_description
1 polymer ?
#
loop_
_entity_poly.entity_id
_entity_poly.type
_entity_poly.pdbx_seq_one_letter_code
_entity_poly.pdbx_strand_id
1 'polypeptide(L)'
;MLRLKNLVVFTAIAVALAACGPSTDTTTTSDTTTTTAPTTTAPAAGQASPATATSTISVTDLGVQNISEVKFYPLPAGTESTNGYFDAVNNKITPEHTLPKTDILTLNGWAILPTTSKSANQVIVTQGDQNAVIAIAPVSVERTDVAKVTNNPNYTNSGWTVTLDPATLPADRAVLTAWAYNSDTKEAFQLSRVHTVTFNQ
;
A
#
# COMPACT_ATOMS: atom_id res chain seq x y z
N MET A 1 -9.76 -36.72 -38.61
CA MET A 1 -9.15 -35.59 -37.87
C MET A 1 -9.52 -35.72 -36.40
N LEU A 2 -8.50 -35.92 -35.57
CA LEU A 2 -8.56 -36.39 -34.19
C LEU A 2 -9.00 -35.27 -33.24
N ARG A 3 -10.08 -35.49 -32.47
CA ARG A 3 -10.52 -34.56 -31.41
C ARG A 3 -9.82 -34.91 -30.10
N LEU A 4 -8.87 -34.07 -29.70
CA LEU A 4 -8.18 -34.23 -28.42
C LEU A 4 -9.00 -33.58 -27.29
N LYS A 5 -9.56 -34.44 -26.43
CA LYS A 5 -10.26 -34.08 -25.20
C LYS A 5 -9.21 -33.75 -24.14
N ASN A 6 -9.12 -32.48 -23.72
CA ASN A 6 -8.31 -32.11 -22.57
C ASN A 6 -9.02 -32.55 -21.29
N LEU A 7 -8.44 -33.58 -20.68
CA LEU A 7 -8.79 -34.17 -19.41
C LEU A 7 -8.46 -33.21 -18.27
N VAL A 8 -9.48 -32.81 -17.52
CA VAL A 8 -9.34 -32.04 -16.28
C VAL A 8 -8.98 -33.03 -15.16
N VAL A 9 -7.77 -32.89 -14.60
CA VAL A 9 -7.33 -33.64 -13.41
C VAL A 9 -7.47 -32.72 -12.20
N PHE A 10 -8.53 -32.93 -11.41
CA PHE A 10 -8.67 -32.31 -10.09
C PHE A 10 -7.96 -33.19 -9.06
N THR A 11 -6.78 -32.78 -8.63
CA THR A 11 -6.08 -33.44 -7.52
C THR A 11 -6.59 -32.85 -6.20
N ALA A 12 -7.30 -33.67 -5.43
CA ALA A 12 -7.76 -33.34 -4.09
C ALA A 12 -6.55 -33.23 -3.13
N ILE A 13 -6.41 -32.09 -2.44
CA ILE A 13 -5.48 -31.92 -1.33
C ILE A 13 -6.27 -32.09 -0.03
N ALA A 14 -5.93 -33.15 0.70
CA ALA A 14 -6.46 -33.41 2.03
C ALA A 14 -5.85 -32.43 3.05
N VAL A 15 -6.70 -31.73 3.79
CA VAL A 15 -6.32 -30.86 4.92
C VAL A 15 -6.26 -31.71 6.18
N ALA A 16 -5.07 -31.88 6.75
CA ALA A 16 -4.91 -32.46 8.08
C ALA A 16 -5.10 -31.35 9.13
N LEU A 17 -6.16 -31.47 9.95
CA LEU A 17 -6.35 -30.67 11.15
C LEU A 17 -5.39 -31.17 12.24
N ALA A 18 -4.47 -30.33 12.69
CA ALA A 18 -3.74 -30.55 13.95
C ALA A 18 -4.57 -29.99 15.10
N ALA A 19 -4.91 -30.89 16.03
CA ALA A 19 -5.76 -30.64 17.18
C ALA A 19 -5.05 -29.84 18.30
N CYS A 20 -5.86 -29.07 19.01
CA CYS A 20 -5.54 -28.37 20.24
C CYS A 20 -5.17 -29.37 21.35
N GLY A 21 -4.07 -29.12 22.07
CA GLY A 21 -3.74 -29.80 23.32
C GLY A 21 -3.77 -28.80 24.49
N PRO A 22 -4.53 -29.05 25.57
CA PRO A 22 -4.43 -28.27 26.79
C PRO A 22 -3.33 -28.83 27.69
N SER A 23 -2.50 -27.96 28.25
CA SER A 23 -1.60 -28.27 29.35
C SER A 23 -2.16 -27.69 30.65
N THR A 24 -2.84 -28.52 31.43
CA THR A 24 -2.93 -28.43 32.91
C THR A 24 -1.64 -29.06 33.47
N ASP A 25 -1.03 -28.64 34.59
CA ASP A 25 -1.62 -28.58 35.93
C ASP A 25 -0.64 -27.94 36.96
N THR A 26 -1.22 -27.21 37.94
CA THR A 26 -0.98 -27.22 39.42
C THR A 26 0.43 -26.84 39.95
N THR A 27 0.64 -26.05 41.02
CA THR A 27 0.05 -26.10 42.38
C THR A 27 0.60 -24.95 43.28
N THR A 28 -0.22 -24.53 44.28
CA THR A 28 0.16 -24.23 45.70
C THR A 28 0.05 -22.78 46.22
N THR A 29 -1.06 -22.54 46.94
CA THR A 29 -1.25 -22.06 48.34
C THR A 29 -0.74 -20.68 48.84
N SER A 30 -1.73 -19.88 49.27
CA SER A 30 -1.91 -18.95 50.42
C SER A 30 -0.70 -18.31 51.14
N ASP A 31 -0.71 -16.97 51.33
CA ASP A 31 -1.23 -16.32 52.57
C ASP A 31 -1.09 -14.77 52.57
N THR A 32 -1.82 -14.15 53.50
CA THR A 32 -2.13 -12.72 53.70
C THR A 32 -0.95 -11.87 54.22
N THR A 33 -0.82 -10.60 53.79
CA THR A 33 -0.58 -9.41 54.65
C THR A 33 -0.52 -8.08 53.87
N THR A 34 -1.07 -7.05 54.51
CA THR A 34 -1.17 -5.62 54.19
C THR A 34 0.17 -4.94 53.85
N THR A 35 0.17 -3.92 52.98
CA THR A 35 0.73 -2.55 53.20
C THR A 35 1.20 -1.85 51.90
N THR A 36 0.71 -0.61 51.73
CA THR A 36 1.19 0.50 50.87
C THR A 36 1.06 0.43 49.35
N ALA A 37 0.22 1.33 48.83
CA ALA A 37 0.34 1.91 47.50
C ALA A 37 1.73 2.56 47.32
N PRO A 38 2.29 2.51 46.11
CA PRO A 38 2.40 3.76 45.39
C PRO A 38 1.84 3.67 43.96
N THR A 39 1.11 4.73 43.62
CA THR A 39 0.64 5.08 42.29
C THR A 39 1.79 4.98 41.29
N THR A 40 1.75 3.98 40.41
CA THR A 40 2.63 3.95 39.25
C THR A 40 1.77 4.22 38.02
N THR A 41 1.90 5.43 37.52
CA THR A 41 1.37 5.91 36.25
C THR A 41 1.78 4.95 35.14
N ALA A 42 0.81 4.19 34.62
CA ALA A 42 0.98 3.55 33.32
C ALA A 42 1.00 4.67 32.25
N PRO A 43 2.06 4.82 31.45
CA PRO A 43 1.91 5.54 30.21
C PRO A 43 1.01 4.68 29.33
N ALA A 44 -0.18 5.20 29.06
CA ALA A 44 -1.05 4.69 28.02
C ALA A 44 -0.21 4.52 26.75
N ALA A 45 -0.12 3.28 26.26
CA ALA A 45 0.37 3.01 24.93
C ALA A 45 -0.56 3.76 23.97
N GLY A 46 -0.11 4.94 23.54
CA GLY A 46 -0.68 5.60 22.39
C GLY A 46 -0.48 4.66 21.22
N GLN A 47 -1.55 4.02 20.77
CA GLN A 47 -1.64 3.55 19.41
C GLN A 47 -1.46 4.78 18.53
N ALA A 48 -0.23 5.01 18.08
CA ALA A 48 0.00 5.85 16.93
C ALA A 48 -0.70 5.16 15.77
N SER A 49 -1.91 5.65 15.44
CA SER A 49 -2.51 5.41 14.14
C SER A 49 -1.43 5.70 13.08
N PRO A 50 -1.26 4.85 12.04
CA PRO A 50 -0.35 5.17 10.96
C PRO A 50 -0.71 6.58 10.48
N ALA A 51 0.27 7.48 10.53
CA ALA A 51 0.05 8.88 10.18
C ALA A 51 -0.38 8.92 8.71
N THR A 52 -1.67 9.17 8.49
CA THR A 52 -2.21 9.40 7.15
C THR A 52 -1.53 10.66 6.63
N ALA A 53 -0.67 10.51 5.62
CA ALA A 53 -0.01 11.64 4.98
C ALA A 53 -1.05 12.44 4.18
N THR A 54 -1.22 13.71 4.55
CA THR A 54 -2.00 14.69 3.78
C THR A 54 -1.21 15.06 2.53
N SER A 55 -1.87 15.15 1.37
CA SER A 55 -1.23 15.57 0.11
C SER A 55 -0.57 16.96 0.22
N THR A 56 0.76 16.98 0.31
CA THR A 56 1.57 18.17 0.02
C THR A 56 2.29 17.94 -1.30
N ILE A 57 1.92 18.70 -2.33
CA ILE A 57 2.63 18.67 -3.62
C ILE A 57 3.87 19.55 -3.48
N SER A 58 4.89 19.03 -2.80
CA SER A 58 6.20 19.66 -2.69
C SER A 58 7.18 18.84 -3.52
N VAL A 59 7.46 19.28 -4.74
CA VAL A 59 8.42 18.59 -5.63
C VAL A 59 9.83 18.46 -5.01
N THR A 60 10.15 19.32 -4.04
CA THR A 60 11.36 19.23 -3.23
C THR A 60 11.44 17.97 -2.40
N ASP A 61 10.30 17.36 -2.04
CA ASP A 61 10.26 16.11 -1.28
C ASP A 61 10.84 14.96 -2.10
N LEU A 62 10.81 15.05 -3.42
CA LEU A 62 11.45 14.10 -4.35
C LEU A 62 12.97 14.33 -4.48
N GLY A 63 13.53 15.36 -3.83
CA GLY A 63 14.94 15.73 -4.00
C GLY A 63 15.25 16.35 -5.36
N VAL A 64 14.25 16.90 -6.05
CA VAL A 64 14.38 17.60 -7.33
C VAL A 64 13.93 19.06 -7.21
N GLN A 65 14.42 19.92 -8.09
CA GLN A 65 13.97 21.32 -8.17
C GLN A 65 12.76 21.43 -9.11
N ASN A 66 12.73 20.61 -10.16
CA ASN A 66 11.65 20.59 -11.15
C ASN A 66 11.19 19.16 -11.44
N ILE A 67 9.89 18.98 -11.69
CA ILE A 67 9.34 17.67 -12.01
C ILE A 67 9.89 17.08 -13.32
N SER A 68 10.35 17.94 -14.24
CA SER A 68 11.01 17.53 -15.49
C SER A 68 12.33 16.78 -15.28
N GLU A 69 12.90 16.82 -14.07
CA GLU A 69 14.08 16.01 -13.72
C GLU A 69 13.73 14.54 -13.48
N VAL A 70 12.46 14.24 -13.18
CA VAL A 70 11.98 12.87 -12.95
C VAL A 70 11.73 12.20 -14.29
N LYS A 71 12.36 11.04 -14.48
CA LYS A 71 12.15 10.19 -15.65
C LYS A 71 11.04 9.19 -15.37
N PHE A 72 9.90 9.36 -16.05
CA PHE A 72 8.77 8.46 -15.94
C PHE A 72 8.91 7.30 -16.94
N TYR A 73 8.87 6.07 -16.43
CA TYR A 73 8.89 4.83 -17.21
C TYR A 73 7.50 4.20 -17.16
N PRO A 74 6.66 4.45 -18.18
CA PRO A 74 5.30 3.91 -18.22
C PRO A 74 5.30 2.40 -18.41
N LEU A 75 4.25 1.76 -17.90
CA LEU A 75 4.02 0.33 -18.06
C LEU A 75 3.40 0.06 -19.45
N PRO A 76 3.96 -0.87 -20.25
CA PRO A 76 3.33 -1.28 -21.50
C PRO A 76 1.90 -1.79 -21.29
N ALA A 77 1.04 -1.58 -22.29
CA ALA A 77 -0.34 -2.06 -22.22
C ALA A 77 -0.38 -3.59 -22.09
N GLY A 78 -1.20 -4.09 -21.15
CA GLY A 78 -1.40 -5.52 -20.93
C GLY A 78 -0.30 -6.22 -20.13
N THR A 79 0.64 -5.48 -19.54
CA THR A 79 1.64 -6.02 -18.61
C THR A 79 1.35 -5.62 -17.17
N GLU A 80 1.92 -6.35 -16.22
CA GLU A 80 1.91 -6.02 -14.79
C GLU A 80 3.30 -5.53 -14.37
N SER A 81 3.34 -4.58 -13.45
CA SER A 81 4.57 -4.02 -12.91
C SER A 81 5.12 -4.89 -11.79
N THR A 82 6.43 -5.16 -11.82
CA THR A 82 7.14 -5.73 -10.68
C THR A 82 7.46 -4.69 -9.60
N ASN A 83 7.25 -3.40 -9.89
CA ASN A 83 7.58 -2.30 -8.98
C ASN A 83 6.47 -1.99 -7.98
N GLY A 84 5.29 -2.60 -8.10
CA GLY A 84 4.23 -2.45 -7.12
C GLY A 84 2.84 -2.40 -7.72
N TYR A 85 1.88 -2.08 -6.86
CA TYR A 85 0.46 -2.11 -7.18
C TYR A 85 -0.25 -0.90 -6.57
N PHE A 86 -1.10 -0.26 -7.37
CA PHE A 86 -2.09 0.69 -6.88
C PHE A 86 -3.31 -0.13 -6.45
N ASP A 87 -3.43 -0.35 -5.15
CA ASP A 87 -4.39 -1.32 -4.59
C ASP A 87 -5.82 -0.79 -4.63
N ALA A 88 -6.06 0.41 -4.10
CA ALA A 88 -7.41 0.91 -3.89
C ALA A 88 -7.52 2.43 -3.84
N VAL A 89 -8.75 2.88 -4.11
CA VAL A 89 -9.26 4.22 -3.81
C VAL A 89 -10.39 4.07 -2.80
N ASN A 90 -10.33 4.78 -1.67
CA ASN A 90 -11.31 4.69 -0.58
C ASN A 90 -11.62 3.24 -0.17
N ASN A 91 -10.57 2.41 -0.03
CA ASN A 91 -10.62 0.98 0.29
C ASN A 91 -11.38 0.12 -0.74
N LYS A 92 -11.66 0.62 -1.93
CA LYS A 92 -12.24 -0.14 -3.05
C LYS A 92 -11.17 -0.48 -4.07
N ILE A 93 -11.04 -1.77 -4.37
CA ILE A 93 -10.03 -2.30 -5.30
C ILE A 93 -10.46 -2.24 -6.78
N THR A 94 -11.68 -1.81 -7.06
CA THR A 94 -12.21 -1.71 -8.43
C THR A 94 -11.45 -0.63 -9.21
N PRO A 95 -11.27 -0.78 -10.53
CA PRO A 95 -10.56 0.21 -11.33
C PRO A 95 -11.37 1.50 -11.52
N GLU A 96 -12.70 1.43 -11.45
CA GLU A 96 -13.58 2.58 -11.64
C GLU A 96 -14.30 2.95 -10.35
N HIS A 97 -14.43 4.26 -10.11
CA HIS A 97 -15.03 4.84 -8.92
C HIS A 97 -15.95 6.00 -9.30
N THR A 98 -17.10 6.09 -8.63
CA THR A 98 -17.97 7.26 -8.64
C THR A 98 -18.09 7.76 -7.22
N LEU A 99 -17.63 8.99 -6.95
CA LEU A 99 -17.49 9.53 -5.60
C LEU A 99 -17.94 11.00 -5.55
N PRO A 100 -18.51 11.49 -4.44
CA PRO A 100 -18.78 12.91 -4.26
C PRO A 100 -17.50 13.73 -4.34
N LYS A 101 -17.55 14.90 -4.97
CA LYS A 101 -16.39 15.82 -5.01
C LYS A 101 -16.01 16.35 -3.62
N THR A 102 -16.90 16.22 -2.64
CA THR A 102 -16.69 16.60 -1.24
C THR A 102 -15.93 15.55 -0.42
N ASP A 103 -15.81 14.31 -0.92
CA ASP A 103 -15.28 13.20 -0.15
C ASP A 103 -13.76 13.08 -0.34
N ILE A 104 -13.01 13.17 0.75
CA ILE A 104 -11.56 12.95 0.73
C ILE A 104 -11.26 11.58 0.12
N LEU A 105 -10.33 11.54 -0.83
CA LEU A 105 -9.84 10.30 -1.41
C LEU A 105 -8.66 9.80 -0.60
N THR A 106 -8.72 8.55 -0.18
CA THR A 106 -7.61 7.78 0.33
C THR A 106 -7.11 6.87 -0.77
N LEU A 107 -5.87 7.05 -1.18
CA LEU A 107 -5.19 6.20 -2.16
C LEU A 107 -4.18 5.33 -1.42
N ASN A 108 -4.09 4.06 -1.77
CA ASN A 108 -3.12 3.18 -1.13
C ASN A 108 -2.62 2.10 -2.09
N GLY A 109 -1.48 1.53 -1.72
CA GLY A 109 -0.83 0.49 -2.49
C GLY A 109 0.44 -0.02 -1.83
N TRP A 110 1.29 -0.64 -2.64
CA TRP A 110 2.67 -0.94 -2.29
C TRP A 110 3.61 -0.64 -3.45
N ALA A 111 4.86 -0.32 -3.15
CA ALA A 111 5.87 0.06 -4.12
C ALA A 111 7.28 -0.41 -3.69
N ILE A 112 8.01 -1.02 -4.62
CA ILE A 112 9.36 -1.55 -4.44
C ILE A 112 10.28 -1.18 -5.61
N LEU A 113 11.57 -1.31 -5.37
CA LEU A 113 12.63 -1.20 -6.37
C LEU A 113 13.36 -2.54 -6.45
N PRO A 114 12.95 -3.44 -7.37
CA PRO A 114 13.52 -4.79 -7.45
C PRO A 114 15.03 -4.81 -7.69
N THR A 115 15.53 -3.85 -8.48
CA THR A 115 16.95 -3.71 -8.83
C THR A 115 17.84 -3.45 -7.61
N THR A 116 17.32 -2.77 -6.59
CA THR A 116 18.04 -2.48 -5.34
C THR A 116 17.56 -3.32 -4.17
N SER A 117 16.57 -4.19 -4.37
CA SER A 117 15.98 -5.06 -3.35
C SER A 117 15.52 -4.29 -2.10
N LYS A 118 14.93 -3.10 -2.31
CA LYS A 118 14.37 -2.23 -1.26
C LYS A 118 12.95 -1.79 -1.62
N SER A 119 12.20 -1.30 -0.63
CA SER A 119 11.01 -0.48 -0.88
C SER A 119 11.38 0.75 -1.72
N ALA A 120 10.43 1.28 -2.50
CA ALA A 120 10.61 2.57 -3.13
C ALA A 120 10.79 3.67 -2.07
N ASN A 121 11.42 4.79 -2.41
CA ASN A 121 11.57 5.89 -1.46
C ASN A 121 10.22 6.56 -1.22
N GLN A 122 9.49 6.81 -2.31
CA GLN A 122 8.21 7.49 -2.34
C GLN A 122 7.36 6.92 -3.48
N VAL A 123 6.07 7.25 -3.43
CA VAL A 123 5.15 7.09 -4.56
C VAL A 123 4.71 8.46 -5.04
N ILE A 124 4.82 8.66 -6.35
CA ILE A 124 4.22 9.82 -7.02
C ILE A 124 2.86 9.36 -7.53
N VAL A 125 1.82 10.16 -7.32
CA VAL A 125 0.51 9.95 -7.94
C VAL A 125 0.29 11.08 -8.95
N THR A 126 -0.07 10.69 -10.17
CA THR A 126 -0.31 11.61 -11.27
C THR A 126 -1.71 11.45 -11.84
N GLN A 127 -2.17 12.49 -12.54
CA GLN A 127 -3.40 12.50 -13.29
C GLN A 127 -3.16 12.69 -14.80
N GLY A 128 -3.85 11.89 -15.60
CA GLY A 128 -3.91 12.04 -17.06
C GLY A 128 -2.58 11.76 -17.79
N ASP A 129 -2.58 11.99 -19.11
CA ASP A 129 -1.49 11.58 -19.99
C ASP A 129 -0.22 12.43 -19.86
N GLN A 130 -0.33 13.62 -19.27
CA GLN A 130 0.80 14.53 -19.05
C GLN A 130 1.51 14.30 -17.72
N ASN A 131 1.12 13.27 -16.96
CA ASN A 131 1.68 12.95 -15.65
C ASN A 131 1.63 14.15 -14.68
N ALA A 132 0.53 14.89 -14.67
CA ALA A 132 0.35 16.01 -13.73
C ALA A 132 0.37 15.46 -12.30
N VAL A 133 1.36 15.87 -11.50
CA VAL A 133 1.52 15.38 -10.12
C VAL A 133 0.42 15.97 -9.25
N ILE A 134 -0.28 15.09 -8.53
CA ILE A 134 -1.38 15.47 -7.64
C ILE A 134 -1.12 15.05 -6.19
N ALA A 135 -0.22 14.09 -5.96
CA ALA A 135 0.20 13.69 -4.62
C ALA A 135 1.58 13.03 -4.62
N ILE A 136 2.25 13.11 -3.48
CA ILE A 136 3.49 12.40 -3.19
C ILE A 136 3.29 11.72 -1.83
N ALA A 137 3.63 10.43 -1.75
CA ALA A 137 3.42 9.61 -0.56
C ALA A 137 4.73 8.97 -0.11
N PRO A 138 5.11 9.04 1.18
CA PRO A 138 6.19 8.23 1.69
C PRO A 138 5.83 6.74 1.64
N VAL A 139 6.83 5.90 1.38
CA VAL A 139 6.67 4.44 1.41
C VAL A 139 7.23 3.93 2.74
N SER A 140 6.33 3.67 3.67
CA SER A 140 6.66 3.28 5.04
C SER A 140 5.60 2.42 5.72
N VAL A 141 4.47 2.17 5.06
CA VAL A 141 3.37 1.38 5.63
C VAL A 141 3.74 -0.10 5.58
N GLU A 142 3.44 -0.81 6.66
CA GLU A 142 3.73 -2.24 6.79
C GLU A 142 2.89 -3.08 5.81
N ARG A 143 3.56 -4.00 5.11
CA ARG A 143 3.07 -4.94 4.10
C ARG A 143 3.80 -6.26 4.21
N THR A 144 3.55 -6.97 5.31
CA THR A 144 4.12 -8.32 5.53
C THR A 144 3.63 -9.34 4.52
N ASP A 145 2.45 -9.12 3.93
CA ASP A 145 1.93 -9.90 2.81
C ASP A 145 2.85 -9.79 1.58
N VAL A 146 3.28 -8.58 1.23
CA VAL A 146 4.21 -8.35 0.11
C VAL A 146 5.54 -9.04 0.38
N ALA A 147 6.14 -8.81 1.55
CA ALA A 147 7.42 -9.42 1.92
C ALA A 147 7.39 -10.96 1.85
N LYS A 148 6.27 -11.58 2.24
CA LYS A 148 6.07 -13.03 2.16
C LYS A 148 5.94 -13.51 0.71
N VAL A 149 5.09 -12.86 -0.10
CA VAL A 149 4.84 -13.25 -1.50
C VAL A 149 6.11 -13.10 -2.35
N THR A 150 6.90 -12.05 -2.11
CA THR A 150 8.16 -11.82 -2.83
C THR A 150 9.35 -12.54 -2.21
N ASN A 151 9.18 -13.20 -1.06
CA ASN A 151 10.24 -13.78 -0.25
C ASN A 151 11.41 -12.80 0.00
N ASN A 152 11.09 -11.54 0.32
CA ASN A 152 12.08 -10.51 0.59
C ASN A 152 11.67 -9.65 1.81
N PRO A 153 12.35 -9.81 2.96
CA PRO A 153 12.00 -9.07 4.18
C PRO A 153 12.20 -7.56 4.05
N ASN A 154 13.03 -7.08 3.11
CA ASN A 154 13.23 -5.65 2.89
C ASN A 154 11.97 -4.94 2.34
N TYR A 155 10.96 -5.69 1.89
CA TYR A 155 9.69 -5.14 1.41
C TYR A 155 8.62 -5.08 2.50
N THR A 156 8.98 -5.34 3.76
CA THR A 156 8.03 -5.27 4.89
C THR A 156 7.42 -3.88 5.02
N ASN A 157 8.16 -2.81 4.71
CA ASN A 157 7.64 -1.43 4.75
C ASN A 157 7.51 -0.88 3.33
N SER A 158 6.85 -1.62 2.45
CA SER A 158 6.65 -1.24 1.03
C SER A 158 5.30 -0.58 0.76
N GLY A 159 4.43 -0.51 1.76
CA GLY A 159 3.12 0.10 1.61
C GLY A 159 3.20 1.63 1.58
N TRP A 160 2.22 2.22 0.93
CA TRP A 160 2.00 3.67 0.93
C TRP A 160 0.51 3.98 1.07
N THR A 161 0.23 5.15 1.64
CA THR A 161 -1.11 5.72 1.74
C THR A 161 -1.01 7.23 1.63
N VAL A 162 -1.98 7.86 0.95
CA VAL A 162 -2.06 9.32 0.84
C VAL A 162 -3.51 9.75 0.72
N THR A 163 -3.84 10.87 1.36
CA THR A 163 -5.15 11.49 1.20
C THR A 163 -5.08 12.73 0.32
N LEU A 164 -6.01 12.86 -0.63
CA LEU A 164 -6.18 14.06 -1.43
C LEU A 164 -7.61 14.60 -1.32
N ASP A 165 -7.72 15.92 -1.44
CA ASP A 165 -8.99 16.60 -1.57
C ASP A 165 -9.39 16.69 -3.06
N PRO A 166 -10.49 16.05 -3.49
CA PRO A 166 -10.96 16.14 -4.87
C PRO A 166 -11.23 17.57 -5.35
N ALA A 167 -11.49 18.52 -4.46
CA ALA A 167 -11.68 19.92 -4.83
C ALA A 167 -10.43 20.52 -5.50
N THR A 168 -9.25 19.94 -5.27
CA THR A 168 -7.98 20.34 -5.91
C THR A 168 -7.82 19.79 -7.32
N LEU A 169 -8.65 18.83 -7.72
CA LEU A 169 -8.56 18.21 -9.04
C LEU A 169 -9.30 19.06 -10.08
N PRO A 170 -8.65 19.37 -11.22
CA PRO A 170 -9.21 20.29 -12.22
C PRO A 170 -10.38 19.70 -13.02
N ALA A 171 -10.64 18.40 -12.91
CA ALA A 171 -11.61 17.69 -13.74
C ALA A 171 -12.56 16.83 -12.90
N ASP A 172 -13.81 16.74 -13.35
CA ASP A 172 -14.83 15.85 -12.76
C ASP A 172 -14.59 14.37 -13.11
N ARG A 173 -13.56 14.09 -13.93
CA ARG A 173 -13.05 12.74 -14.17
C ARG A 173 -11.53 12.75 -14.17
N ALA A 174 -10.92 11.86 -13.40
CA ALA A 174 -9.48 11.73 -13.27
C ALA A 174 -9.05 10.28 -13.51
N VAL A 175 -8.05 10.08 -14.38
CA VAL A 175 -7.32 8.81 -14.48
C VAL A 175 -6.07 8.95 -13.63
N LEU A 176 -6.01 8.17 -12.56
CA LEU A 176 -4.96 8.19 -11.56
C LEU A 176 -3.96 7.08 -11.84
N THR A 177 -2.69 7.46 -11.89
CA THR A 177 -1.55 6.56 -12.06
C THR A 177 -0.59 6.75 -10.91
N ALA A 178 -0.08 5.65 -10.34
CA ALA A 178 0.91 5.68 -9.28
C ALA A 178 2.27 5.20 -9.81
N TRP A 179 3.35 5.71 -9.23
CA TRP A 179 4.72 5.44 -9.67
C TRP A 179 5.63 5.17 -8.47
N ALA A 180 6.38 4.07 -8.50
CA ALA A 180 7.48 3.82 -7.56
C ALA A 180 8.65 4.75 -7.90
N TYR A 181 8.99 5.66 -6.99
CA TYR A 181 10.07 6.62 -7.19
C TYR A 181 11.37 6.17 -6.53
N ASN A 182 12.46 6.24 -7.30
CA ASN A 182 13.83 6.08 -6.85
C ASN A 182 14.51 7.46 -6.80
N SER A 183 14.78 7.95 -5.59
CA SER A 183 15.43 9.26 -5.41
C SER A 183 16.89 9.29 -5.85
N ASP A 184 17.57 8.15 -5.84
CA ASP A 184 19.00 8.07 -6.20
C ASP A 184 19.20 8.26 -7.71
N THR A 185 18.26 7.74 -8.52
CA THR A 185 18.32 7.82 -10.00
C THR A 185 17.36 8.84 -10.59
N LYS A 186 16.43 9.40 -9.79
CA LYS A 186 15.33 10.27 -10.23
C LYS A 186 14.41 9.60 -11.23
N GLU A 187 14.16 8.31 -11.03
CA GLU A 187 13.35 7.48 -11.92
C GLU A 187 12.05 7.08 -11.24
N ALA A 188 10.95 7.14 -11.99
CA ALA A 188 9.62 6.78 -11.56
C ALA A 188 9.08 5.64 -12.43
N PHE A 189 8.83 4.48 -11.84
CA PHE A 189 8.35 3.29 -12.54
C PHE A 189 6.87 3.11 -12.27
N GLN A 190 6.07 3.01 -13.32
CA GLN A 190 4.62 2.89 -13.17
C GLN A 190 4.25 1.62 -12.39
N LEU A 191 3.32 1.75 -11.45
CA LEU A 191 2.74 0.63 -10.71
C LEU A 191 1.69 -0.11 -11.56
N SER A 192 1.38 -1.34 -11.17
CA SER A 192 0.22 -2.04 -11.70
C SER A 192 -1.07 -1.35 -11.31
N ARG A 193 -2.06 -1.43 -12.22
CA ARG A 193 -3.36 -0.76 -12.20
C ARG A 193 -3.31 0.76 -12.30
N VAL A 194 -4.36 1.27 -12.93
CA VAL A 194 -4.76 2.67 -12.93
C VAL A 194 -6.18 2.73 -12.38
N HIS A 195 -6.52 3.83 -11.71
CA HIS A 195 -7.88 4.05 -11.21
C HIS A 195 -8.52 5.22 -11.94
N THR A 196 -9.73 5.02 -12.45
CA THR A 196 -10.57 6.10 -12.96
C THR A 196 -11.52 6.52 -11.86
N VAL A 197 -11.48 7.80 -11.49
CA VAL A 197 -12.42 8.41 -10.55
C VAL A 197 -13.30 9.40 -11.31
N THR A 198 -14.61 9.27 -11.16
CA THR A 198 -15.60 10.24 -11.65
C THR A 198 -16.27 10.88 -10.45
N PHE A 199 -16.29 12.21 -10.42
CA PHE A 199 -16.91 12.97 -9.35
C PHE A 199 -18.35 13.33 -9.71
N ASN A 200 -19.29 12.95 -8.84
CA ASN A 200 -20.64 13.48 -8.93
C ASN A 200 -20.75 14.78 -8.12
N GLN A 201 -21.66 15.63 -8.58
CA GLN A 201 -22.05 16.89 -7.93
C GLN A 201 -22.95 16.61 -6.73
#